data_AF-A0A3L6PXR5-F1
#
_entry.id   AF-A0A3L6PXR5-F1
#
_cell.length_a   1.000
_cell.length_b   1.000
_cell.length_c   1.000
_cell.angle_alpha   90.00
_cell.angle_beta   90.00
_cell.angle_gamma   90.00
#
_symmetry.space_group_name_H-M   'P 1'
#
loop_
_entity.id
_entity.type
_entity.pdbx_description
1 polymer ?
#
loop_
_entity_poly.entity_id
_entity_poly.type
_entity_poly.pdbx_seq_one_letter_code
_entity_poly.pdbx_strand_id
1 'polypeptide(L)' 'MNPANWKPPRDLTSWFFDLAGNSTSPEAKGARSLAILVTWSLWCERNRRIFNDEVKTPSRIIEEIKDGFVSRLVQNTWAF' A
#
# COMPACT_ATOMS: atom_id res chain seq x y z
N MET A 1 -11.82 -11.20 7.56
CA MET A 1 -10.49 -11.85 7.48
C MET A 1 -9.77 -11.64 8.80
N ASN A 2 -9.29 -12.70 9.47
CA ASN A 2 -8.48 -12.59 10.69
C ASN A 2 -6.99 -12.54 10.30
N PRO A 3 -6.24 -11.48 10.66
CA PRO A 3 -4.80 -11.38 10.39
C PRO A 3 -3.97 -12.55 10.93
N ALA A 4 -4.42 -13.19 12.01
CA ALA A 4 -3.75 -14.35 12.59
C ALA A 4 -3.71 -15.57 11.66
N ASN A 5 -4.58 -15.61 10.64
CA ASN A 5 -4.67 -16.73 9.69
C ASN A 5 -3.97 -16.44 8.36
N TRP A 6 -3.22 -15.33 8.25
CA TRP A 6 -2.52 -14.99 7.03
C TRP A 6 -1.33 -15.92 6.81
N LYS A 7 -1.32 -16.61 5.67
CA LYS A 7 -0.15 -17.37 5.25
C LYS A 7 0.92 -16.37 4.79
N PRO A 8 2.21 -16.61 5.08
CA PRO A 8 3.27 -15.78 4.53
C PRO A 8 3.19 -15.84 2.99
N PRO A 9 3.02 -14.69 2.30
CA PRO A 9 2.87 -14.68 0.86
C PRO A 9 4.20 -15.01 0.18
N ARG A 10 4.13 -15.76 -0.93
CA ARG A 10 5.32 -16.13 -1.72
C ARG A 10 5.84 -14.96 -2.54
N ASP A 11 4.94 -14.09 -2.97
CA ASP A 11 5.22 -12.88 -3.75
C ASP A 11 4.08 -11.84 -3.55
N LEU A 12 4.34 -10.59 -3.96
CA LEU A 12 3.40 -9.47 -3.78
C LEU A 12 2.07 -9.69 -4.54
N THR A 13 2.11 -10.39 -5.68
CA THR A 13 0.94 -10.67 -6.51
C THR A 13 0.02 -11.66 -5.81
N SER A 14 0.56 -12.77 -5.29
CA SER A 14 -0.17 -13.74 -4.50
C SER A 14 -0.76 -13.11 -3.23
N TRP A 15 0.00 -12.28 -2.52
CA TRP A 15 -0.51 -11.51 -1.39
C TRP A 15 -1.73 -10.65 -1.76
N PHE A 16 -1.65 -9.91 -2.87
CA PHE A 16 -2.73 -9.03 -3.32
C PHE A 16 -4.00 -9.82 -3.63
N PHE A 17 -3.89 -10.93 -4.39
CA PHE A 17 -5.03 -11.77 -4.73
C PHE A 17 -5.61 -12.51 -3.50
N ASP A 18 -4.77 -12.95 -2.57
CA ASP A 18 -5.20 -13.57 -1.32
C ASP A 18 -5.96 -12.58 -0.41
N LEU A 19 -5.53 -11.31 -0.39
CA LEU A 19 -6.17 -10.24 0.40
C LEU A 19 -7.47 -9.73 -0.24
N ALA A 20 -7.48 -9.59 -1.56
CA ALA A 20 -8.61 -9.03 -2.31
C ALA A 20 -9.70 -10.06 -2.59
N GLY A 21 -9.31 -11.31 -2.84
CA GLY A 21 -10.16 -12.35 -3.43
C GLY A 21 -10.86 -11.91 -4.72
N ASN A 22 -11.65 -12.82 -5.29
CA ASN A 22 -12.59 -12.50 -6.39
C ASN A 22 -13.93 -11.93 -5.89
N SER A 23 -14.03 -11.56 -4.61
CA SER A 23 -15.28 -11.04 -4.03
C SER A 23 -15.62 -9.66 -4.59
N THR A 24 -16.90 -9.48 -4.93
CA THR A 24 -17.45 -8.20 -5.39
C THR A 24 -17.97 -7.31 -4.25
N SER A 25 -17.81 -7.73 -3.00
CA SER A 25 -18.31 -6.97 -1.85
C SER A 25 -17.63 -5.59 -1.72
N PRO A 26 -18.31 -4.59 -1.13
CA PRO A 26 -17.74 -3.28 -0.86
C PRO A 26 -16.44 -3.34 -0.04
N GLU A 27 -16.35 -4.25 0.92
CA GLU A 27 -15.17 -4.48 1.76
C GLU A 27 -14.01 -5.03 0.93
N ALA A 28 -14.28 -5.97 0.02
CA ALA A 28 -13.27 -6.49 -0.91
C ALA A 28 -12.78 -5.39 -1.87
N LYS A 29 -13.67 -4.51 -2.30
CA LYS A 29 -13.31 -3.33 -3.10
C LYS A 29 -12.42 -2.36 -2.29
N GLY A 30 -12.77 -2.08 -1.04
CA GLY A 30 -11.97 -1.26 -0.14
C GLY A 30 -10.58 -1.87 0.14
N ALA A 31 -10.51 -3.18 0.39
CA ALA A 31 -9.27 -3.90 0.60
C ALA A 31 -8.35 -3.85 -0.63
N ARG A 32 -8.90 -4.01 -1.85
CA ARG A 32 -8.15 -3.83 -3.10
C ARG A 32 -7.57 -2.43 -3.23
N SER A 33 -8.39 -1.40 -3.03
CA SER A 33 -7.93 -0.01 -3.08
C SER A 33 -6.82 0.25 -2.06
N LEU A 34 -6.98 -0.23 -0.83
CA LEU A 34 -5.96 -0.11 0.21
C LEU A 34 -4.65 -0.81 -0.18
N ALA A 35 -4.73 -2.02 -0.72
CA ALA A 35 -3.55 -2.79 -1.12
C ALA A 35 -2.78 -2.15 -2.29
N ILE A 36 -3.50 -1.56 -3.26
CA ILE A 36 -2.90 -0.75 -4.33
C ILE A 36 -2.16 0.44 -3.73
N LEU A 37 -2.78 1.15 -2.78
CA LEU A 37 -2.17 2.32 -2.13
C LEU A 37 -0.92 1.96 -1.33
N VAL A 38 -0.96 0.87 -0.57
CA VAL A 38 0.22 0.36 0.16
C VAL A 38 1.35 0.02 -0.81
N THR A 39 1.04 -0.70 -1.89
CA THR A 39 2.03 -1.08 -2.91
C THR A 39 2.65 0.16 -3.56
N TRP A 40 1.82 1.16 -3.88
CA TRP A 40 2.27 2.44 -4.43
C TRP A 40 3.19 3.20 -3.47
N SER A 41 2.82 3.30 -2.19
CA SER A 41 3.66 3.94 -1.17
C SER A 41 5.03 3.28 -1.03
N LEU A 42 5.08 1.94 -1.04
CA LEU A 42 6.34 1.19 -1.01
C LEU A 42 7.18 1.42 -2.27
N TRP A 43 6.53 1.52 -3.43
CA TRP A 43 7.21 1.85 -4.69
C TRP A 43 7.81 3.25 -4.67
N CYS A 44 7.05 4.27 -4.25
CA CYS A 44 7.55 5.64 -4.09
C CYS A 44 8.74 5.69 -3.12
N GLU A 45 8.69 4.95 -2.02
CA GLU A 45 9.80 4.86 -1.07
C GLU A 45 11.04 4.23 -1.70
N ARG A 46 10.88 3.12 -2.43
CA ARG A 46 11.98 2.49 -3.16
C ARG A 46 12.62 3.47 -4.15
N ASN A 47 11.80 4.19 -4.92
CA ASN A 47 12.29 5.19 -5.87
C ASN A 47 13.06 6.31 -5.17
N ARG A 48 12.54 6.81 -4.06
CA ARG A 48 13.21 7.85 -3.28
C ARG A 48 14.58 7.40 -2.75
N ARG A 49 14.70 6.15 -2.31
CA ARG A 49 15.99 5.57 -1.91
C ARG A 49 16.96 5.45 -3.09
N ILE A 50 16.48 5.00 -4.25
CA ILE A 50 17.34 4.78 -5.43
C ILE A 50 17.78 6.10 -6.06
N PHE A 51 16.90 7.09 -6.16
CA PHE A 51 17.14 8.32 -6.91
C PHE A 51 17.61 9.50 -6.04
N ASN A 52 17.25 9.52 -4.75
CA ASN A 52 17.55 10.64 -3.86
C ASN A 52 18.43 10.24 -2.67
N ASP A 53 18.78 8.95 -2.51
CA ASP A 53 19.53 8.41 -1.36
C ASP A 53 18.88 8.69 0.02
N GLU A 54 17.56 8.94 0.03
CA GLU A 54 16.83 9.21 1.27
C GLU A 54 16.07 7.98 1.75
N VAL A 55 16.17 7.68 3.04
CA VAL A 55 15.51 6.53 3.67
C VAL A 55 14.53 7.01 4.73
N LYS A 56 13.26 6.59 4.63
CA LYS A 56 12.27 6.77 5.69
C LYS A 56 12.29 5.53 6.56
N THR A 57 12.08 5.73 7.85
CA THR A 57 11.91 4.63 8.78
C THR A 57 10.62 3.86 8.44
N PRO A 58 10.58 2.53 8.64
CA PRO A 58 9.37 1.74 8.44
C PRO A 58 8.17 2.29 9.22
N SER A 59 8.40 2.77 10.45
CA SER A 59 7.37 3.40 11.29
C SER A 59 6.75 4.62 10.60
N ARG A 60 7.57 5.46 9.97
CA ARG A 60 7.08 6.66 9.27
C ARG A 60 6.24 6.32 8.04
N ILE A 61 6.63 5.27 7.30
CA ILE A 61 5.88 4.77 6.15
C ILE A 61 4.51 4.23 6.61
N ILE A 62 4.48 3.48 7.72
CA ILE A 62 3.25 2.94 8.30
C ILE A 62 2.32 4.06 8.79
N GLU A 63 2.87 5.08 9.45
CA GLU A 63 2.12 6.29 9.85
C GLU A 63 1.49 6.98 8.65
N GLU A 64 2.27 7.25 7.60
CA GLU A 64 1.78 7.92 6.40
C GLU A 64 0.65 7.11 5.73
N ILE A 65 0.80 5.79 5.64
CA ILE A 65 -0.26 4.89 5.14
C ILE A 65 -1.54 4.98 5.99
N LYS A 66 -1.40 5.01 7.33
CA LYS A 66 -2.53 5.08 8.28
C LYS A 66 -3.24 6.43 8.29
N ASP A 67 -2.49 7.53 8.25
CA ASP A 67 -3.00 8.91 8.23
C ASP A 67 -3.71 9.26 6.91
N GLY A 68 -3.69 8.36 5.93
CA GLY A 68 -4.33 8.59 4.65
C GLY A 68 -3.42 9.37 3.70
N PHE A 69 -2.22 8.84 3.42
CA PHE A 69 -1.33 9.28 2.34
C PHE A 69 -2.07 9.58 1.02
N VAL A 70 -3.22 8.92 0.78
CA VAL A 70 -4.17 9.20 -0.31
C VAL A 70 -4.54 10.68 -0.42
N SER A 71 -4.91 11.32 0.68
CA SER A 71 -5.33 12.73 0.67
C SER A 71 -4.18 13.65 0.28
N ARG A 72 -2.97 13.32 0.74
CA ARG A 72 -1.75 14.13 0.54
C ARG A 72 -1.10 13.91 -0.83
N LEU A 73 -1.17 12.69 -1.38
CA LEU A 73 -0.76 12.42 -2.76
C LEU A 73 -1.75 12.98 -3.77
N VAL A 74 -3.06 12.85 -3.55
CA VAL A 74 -4.04 13.46 -4.47
C VAL A 74 -3.82 14.97 -4.55
N GLN A 75 -3.50 15.66 -3.44
CA GLN A 75 -3.19 17.08 -3.49
C GLN A 75 -1.86 17.42 -4.19
N ASN A 76 -0.86 16.53 -4.13
CA ASN A 76 0.49 16.81 -4.65
C ASN A 76 0.78 16.21 -6.04
N THR A 77 -0.09 15.36 -6.59
CA THR A 77 0.12 14.69 -7.90
C THR A 77 -0.63 15.38 -9.05
N TRP A 78 -1.51 16.36 -8.76
CA TRP A 78 -2.17 17.20 -9.77
C TRP A 78 -1.52 18.59 -9.95
N ALA A 79 -0.27 18.75 -9.50
CA ALA A 79 0.51 19.98 -9.69
C ALA A 79 1.45 19.90 -10.91
N PHE A 80 1.17 19.00 -11.85
CA PHE A 80 1.73 18.98 -13.21
C PHE A 80 0.61 18.82 -14.23
#